data_AF-A0A3N5EUG9-F1
#
_entry.id   AF-A0A3N5EUG9-F1
#
_cell.length_a   1.000
_cell.length_b   1.000
_cell.length_c   1.000
_cell.angle_alpha   90.00
_cell.angle_beta   90.00
_cell.angle_gamma   90.00
#
_symmetry.space_group_name_H-M   'P 1'
#
loop_
_entity.id
_entity.type
_entity.pdbx_description
1 polymer ?
#
loop_
_entity_poly.entity_id
_entity_poly.type
_entity_poly.pdbx_seq_one_letter_code
_entity_poly.pdbx_strand_id
1 'polypeptide(L)'
;SDRTPVIIEAGLAATPCPLALATLELFAAILAAETGNFALRVLATGGVYLGGGLPRRLLPLLKGSGFLARFADKGRLSSLLARMPLHVIVRPNVGLRGAIRWALTLMDNAADASRPGALTSSPGGAPAAGSPWGASRG
;
A
#
# COMPACT_ATOMS: atom_id res chain seq x y z
N SER A 1 6.16 -12.44 -24.70
CA SER A 1 5.13 -13.20 -23.97
C SER A 1 5.47 -13.18 -22.49
N ASP A 2 4.52 -12.84 -21.63
CA ASP A 2 4.71 -12.81 -20.16
C ASP A 2 4.84 -14.25 -19.62
N ARG A 3 5.97 -14.57 -18.99
CA ARG A 3 6.24 -15.90 -18.41
C ARG A 3 5.72 -16.04 -16.98
N THR A 4 5.27 -14.96 -16.36
CA THR A 4 4.79 -14.92 -14.97
C THR A 4 3.66 -15.94 -14.72
N PRO A 5 2.63 -16.07 -15.58
CA PRO A 5 1.58 -17.06 -15.38
C PRO A 5 2.11 -18.50 -15.30
N VAL A 6 3.01 -18.85 -16.23
CA VAL A 6 3.59 -20.21 -16.33
C VAL A 6 4.41 -20.56 -15.10
N ILE A 7 5.20 -19.62 -14.58
CA ILE A 7 6.00 -19.82 -13.36
C ILE A 7 5.09 -20.00 -12.14
N ILE A 8 4.04 -19.18 -12.02
CA ILE A 8 3.09 -19.27 -10.91
C ILE A 8 2.36 -20.61 -10.93
N GLU A 9 1.85 -21.02 -12.10
CA GLU A 9 1.15 -22.28 -12.28
C GLU A 9 2.06 -23.48 -11.96
N ALA A 10 3.28 -23.48 -12.48
CA ALA A 10 4.24 -24.55 -12.23
C ALA A 10 4.71 -24.61 -10.76
N GLY A 11 4.80 -23.47 -10.07
CA GLY A 11 5.24 -23.40 -8.67
C GLY A 11 4.14 -23.69 -7.65
N LEU A 12 2.86 -23.53 -8.02
CA LEU A 12 1.70 -23.75 -7.14
C LEU A 12 0.88 -25.01 -7.50
N ALA A 13 1.34 -25.80 -8.47
CA ALA A 13 0.72 -27.08 -8.81
C ALA A 13 0.78 -28.09 -7.65
N ALA A 14 -0.04 -29.14 -7.70
CA ALA A 14 -0.02 -30.23 -6.71
C ALA A 14 1.35 -30.93 -6.63
N THR A 15 2.03 -31.05 -7.77
CA THR A 15 3.44 -31.45 -7.86
C THR A 15 4.23 -30.26 -8.42
N PRO A 16 4.79 -29.40 -7.55
CA PRO A 16 5.41 -28.17 -7.99
C PRO A 16 6.74 -28.42 -8.69
N CYS A 17 7.03 -27.64 -9.74
CA CYS A 17 8.37 -27.56 -10.31
C CYS A 17 9.31 -26.94 -9.25
N PRO A 18 10.40 -27.60 -8.83
CA PRO A 18 11.26 -27.11 -7.75
C PRO A 18 11.82 -25.71 -8.00
N LEU A 19 12.23 -25.43 -9.25
CA LEU A 19 12.78 -24.13 -9.62
C LEU A 19 11.72 -23.02 -9.62
N ALA A 20 10.50 -23.34 -10.07
CA ALA A 20 9.40 -22.39 -10.04
C ALA A 20 8.99 -22.07 -8.60
N LEU A 21 8.83 -23.09 -7.75
CA LEU A 21 8.51 -22.88 -6.33
C LEU A 21 9.59 -22.05 -5.63
N ALA A 22 10.87 -22.40 -5.79
CA ALA A 22 11.98 -21.63 -5.21
C ALA A 22 11.98 -20.17 -5.67
N THR A 23 11.64 -19.92 -6.94
CA THR A 23 11.49 -18.56 -7.48
C THR A 23 10.36 -17.80 -6.80
N LEU A 24 9.20 -18.43 -6.60
CA LEU A 24 8.07 -17.80 -5.94
C LEU A 24 8.31 -17.54 -4.44
N GLU A 25 9.00 -18.46 -3.75
CA GLU A 25 9.40 -18.30 -2.35
C GLU A 25 10.40 -17.16 -2.17
N LEU A 26 11.40 -17.08 -3.06
CA LEU A 26 12.35 -15.98 -3.08
C LEU A 26 11.66 -14.64 -3.34
N PHE A 27 10.76 -14.59 -4.32
CA PHE A 27 9.98 -13.40 -4.60
C PHE A 27 9.14 -12.97 -3.39
N ALA A 28 8.44 -13.91 -2.75
CA ALA A 28 7.64 -13.62 -1.56
C ALA A 28 8.51 -13.11 -0.39
N ALA A 29 9.71 -13.67 -0.21
CA ALA A 29 10.67 -13.23 0.79
C ALA A 29 11.14 -11.78 0.55
N ILE A 30 11.50 -11.46 -0.69
CA ILE A 30 11.91 -10.10 -1.09
C ILE A 30 10.74 -9.12 -0.90
N LEU A 31 9.54 -9.49 -1.35
CA LEU A 31 8.35 -8.67 -1.20
C LEU A 31 8.05 -8.40 0.29
N ALA A 32 8.15 -9.39 1.16
CA ALA A 32 7.96 -9.23 2.60
C ALA A 32 8.97 -8.24 3.19
N ALA A 33 10.26 -8.43 2.90
CA ALA A 33 11.33 -7.59 3.42
C ALA A 33 11.18 -6.13 2.97
N GLU A 34 10.78 -5.89 1.71
CA GLU A 34 10.55 -4.55 1.19
C GLU A 34 9.26 -3.92 1.72
N THR A 35 8.21 -4.72 1.90
CA THR A 35 6.97 -4.26 2.54
C THR A 35 7.25 -3.77 3.97
N GLY A 36 8.12 -4.46 4.72
CA GLY A 36 8.55 -4.04 6.05
C GLY A 36 9.37 -2.75 6.03
N ASN A 37 10.30 -2.60 5.07
CA ASN A 37 11.04 -1.35 4.88
C ASN A 37 10.10 -0.19 4.56
N PHE A 38 9.16 -0.40 3.64
CA PHE A 38 8.17 0.59 3.24
C PHE A 38 7.29 1.01 4.42
N ALA A 39 6.78 0.04 5.19
CA ALA A 39 5.97 0.30 6.37
C ALA A 39 6.69 1.20 7.39
N LEU A 40 7.99 1.00 7.58
CA LEU A 40 8.81 1.84 8.45
C LEU A 40 9.06 3.24 7.86
N ARG A 41 9.33 3.34 6.55
CA ARG A 41 9.58 4.63 5.88
C ARG A 41 8.43 5.61 6.05
N VAL A 42 7.19 5.12 6.04
CA VAL A 42 5.98 5.95 6.14
C VAL A 42 5.27 5.85 7.49
N LEU A 43 5.82 5.08 8.43
CA LEU A 43 5.19 4.72 9.71
C LEU A 43 3.72 4.29 9.52
N ALA A 44 3.49 3.23 8.72
CA ALA A 44 2.17 2.74 8.32
C ALA A 44 1.38 2.08 9.47
N THR A 45 1.11 2.80 10.55
CA THR A 45 0.39 2.31 11.74
C THR A 45 -1.07 1.95 11.44
N GLY A 46 -1.69 2.60 10.45
CA GLY A 46 -3.00 2.23 9.91
C GLY A 46 -2.98 0.95 9.03
N GLY A 47 -1.79 0.41 8.77
CA GLY A 47 -1.58 -0.83 8.03
C GLY A 47 -1.08 -0.63 6.60
N VAL A 48 -0.63 -1.75 6.01
CA VAL A 48 -0.12 -1.83 4.64
C VAL A 48 -1.06 -2.67 3.78
N TYR A 49 -1.34 -2.20 2.58
CA TYR A 49 -2.27 -2.85 1.64
C TYR A 49 -1.52 -3.23 0.36
N LEU A 50 -1.32 -4.55 0.16
CA LEU A 50 -0.74 -5.12 -1.04
C LEU A 50 -1.80 -5.16 -2.15
N GLY A 51 -1.68 -4.24 -3.10
CA GLY A 51 -2.49 -4.17 -4.32
C GLY A 51 -1.80 -4.81 -5.54
N GLY A 52 -2.53 -4.91 -6.64
CA GLY A 52 -2.03 -5.44 -7.91
C GLY A 52 -2.37 -6.91 -8.17
N GLY A 53 -2.11 -7.37 -9.39
CA GLY A 53 -2.47 -8.72 -9.83
C GLY A 53 -1.61 -9.83 -9.19
N LEU A 54 -0.34 -9.53 -8.90
CA LEU A 54 0.64 -10.50 -8.39
C LEU A 54 0.34 -10.97 -6.95
N PRO A 55 0.17 -10.08 -5.94
CA PRO A 55 -0.10 -10.52 -4.57
C PRO A 55 -1.34 -11.41 -4.45
N ARG A 56 -2.36 -11.17 -5.30
CA ARG A 56 -3.55 -12.02 -5.37
C ARG A 56 -3.24 -13.44 -5.86
N ARG A 57 -2.42 -13.57 -6.91
CA ARG A 57 -2.04 -14.88 -7.48
C ARG A 57 -1.13 -15.66 -6.53
N LEU A 58 -0.37 -14.97 -5.67
CA LEU A 58 0.54 -15.57 -4.70
C LEU A 58 -0.06 -15.73 -3.30
N LEU A 59 -1.37 -15.54 -3.13
CA LEU A 59 -2.06 -15.66 -1.83
C LEU A 59 -1.68 -16.90 -1.01
N PRO A 60 -1.54 -18.11 -1.60
CA PRO A 60 -1.12 -19.29 -0.83
C PRO A 60 0.23 -19.11 -0.13
N LEU A 61 1.20 -18.47 -0.80
CA LEU A 61 2.54 -18.20 -0.27
C LEU A 61 2.53 -17.04 0.74
N LEU A 62 1.72 -16.01 0.49
CA LEU A 62 1.61 -14.85 1.38
C LEU A 62 0.90 -15.18 2.70
N LYS A 63 -0.02 -16.16 2.69
CA LYS A 63 -0.71 -16.64 3.90
C LYS A 63 0.17 -17.52 4.78
N GLY A 64 1.30 -18.02 4.27
CA GLY A 64 2.25 -18.79 5.07
C GLY A 64 2.90 -17.94 6.16
N SER A 65 3.24 -18.57 7.28
CA SER A 65 3.90 -17.91 8.43
C SER A 65 5.23 -17.23 8.05
N GLY A 66 5.90 -17.71 6.98
CA GLY A 66 7.17 -17.17 6.49
C GLY A 66 7.10 -15.76 5.91
N PHE A 67 5.93 -15.27 5.48
CA PHE A 67 5.82 -13.90 4.94
C PHE A 67 5.83 -12.88 6.09
N LEU A 68 4.96 -13.05 7.09
CA LEU A 68 4.88 -12.14 8.23
C LEU A 68 6.17 -12.11 9.06
N ALA A 69 6.83 -13.26 9.21
CA ALA A 69 8.14 -13.34 9.86
C ALA A 69 9.18 -12.45 9.16
N ARG A 70 9.29 -12.54 7.82
CA ARG A 70 10.23 -11.73 7.03
C ARG A 70 9.84 -10.26 6.95
N PHE A 71 8.53 -9.97 6.94
CA PHE A 71 8.02 -8.60 7.01
C PHE A 71 8.46 -7.92 8.31
N ALA A 72 8.33 -8.61 9.44
CA ALA A 72 8.69 -8.10 10.75
C ALA A 72 10.19 -8.23 11.08
N ASP A 73 11.02 -8.84 10.23
CA ASP A 73 12.45 -9.04 10.50
C ASP A 73 13.25 -7.74 10.29
N LYS A 74 13.18 -6.83 11.28
CA LYS A 74 13.86 -5.52 11.29
C LYS A 74 14.52 -5.20 12.64
N GLY A 75 15.05 -6.23 13.30
CA GLY A 75 15.77 -6.12 14.58
C GLY A 75 14.97 -5.37 15.66
N ARG A 76 15.50 -4.25 16.17
CA ARG A 76 14.82 -3.44 17.21
C ARG A 76 13.44 -2.91 16.80
N LEU A 77 13.15 -2.86 15.51
CA LEU A 77 11.86 -2.39 14.98
C LEU A 77 10.86 -3.52 14.72
N SER A 78 11.24 -4.78 14.96
CA SER A 78 10.37 -5.94 14.72
C SER A 78 9.07 -5.86 15.53
N SER A 79 9.13 -5.41 16.79
CA SER A 79 7.95 -5.27 17.64
C SER A 79 6.97 -4.21 17.13
N LEU A 80 7.48 -3.14 16.48
CA LEU A 80 6.66 -2.11 15.86
C LEU A 80 5.92 -2.68 14.64
N LEU A 81 6.61 -3.39 13.77
CA LEU A 81 6.02 -4.00 12.57
C LEU A 81 5.06 -5.13 12.91
N ALA A 82 5.33 -5.93 13.94
CA ALA A 82 4.44 -7.01 14.37
C ALA A 82 3.03 -6.53 14.77
N ARG A 83 2.86 -5.24 15.08
CA ARG A 83 1.56 -4.63 15.39
C ARG A 83 0.89 -3.98 14.18
N MET A 84 1.60 -3.80 13.06
CA MET A 84 1.06 -3.15 11.87
C MET A 84 0.17 -4.13 11.09
N PRO A 85 -1.09 -3.77 10.78
CA PRO A 85 -1.94 -4.60 9.94
C PRO A 85 -1.35 -4.75 8.53
N LEU A 86 -1.41 -5.96 7.97
CA LEU A 86 -1.04 -6.22 6.59
C LEU A 86 -2.21 -6.88 5.85
N HIS A 87 -2.62 -6.29 4.73
CA HIS A 87 -3.78 -6.73 3.97
C HIS A 87 -3.41 -6.98 2.51
N VAL A 88 -4.00 -8.02 1.91
CA VAL A 88 -3.95 -8.25 0.45
C VAL A 88 -5.29 -7.86 -0.16
N ILE A 89 -5.28 -7.00 -1.18
CA ILE A 89 -6.51 -6.54 -1.83
C ILE A 89 -6.98 -7.61 -2.84
N VAL A 90 -7.95 -8.42 -2.40
CA VAL A 90 -8.57 -9.48 -3.22
C VAL A 90 -9.84 -9.04 -3.95
N ARG A 91 -10.26 -7.79 -3.82
CA ARG A 91 -11.45 -7.30 -4.53
C ARG A 91 -11.10 -6.93 -5.98
N PRO A 92 -11.85 -7.38 -7.01
CA PRO A 92 -11.58 -6.99 -8.39
C PRO A 92 -11.87 -5.49 -8.59
N ASN A 93 -11.26 -4.89 -9.62
CA ASN A 93 -11.53 -3.51 -10.06
C ASN A 93 -11.41 -2.44 -8.95
N VAL A 94 -10.55 -2.66 -7.96
CA VAL A 94 -10.32 -1.73 -6.84
C VAL A 94 -9.96 -0.32 -7.33
N GLY A 95 -9.12 -0.21 -8.37
CA GLY A 95 -8.75 1.08 -8.95
C GLY A 95 -9.97 1.83 -9.52
N LEU A 96 -10.79 1.15 -10.33
CA LEU A 96 -12.01 1.73 -10.88
C LEU A 96 -13.01 2.14 -9.78
N ARG A 97 -13.17 1.32 -8.75
CA ARG A 97 -14.05 1.64 -7.61
C ARG A 97 -13.56 2.85 -6.83
N GLY A 98 -12.24 2.96 -6.66
CA GLY A 98 -11.60 4.16 -6.09
C GLY A 98 -11.88 5.40 -6.92
N ALA A 99 -11.74 5.31 -8.25
CA ALA A 99 -12.04 6.41 -9.17
C ALA A 99 -13.51 6.85 -9.10
N ILE A 100 -14.44 5.90 -9.08
CA ILE A 100 -15.88 6.21 -8.92
C ILE A 100 -16.13 6.91 -7.58
N ARG A 101 -15.58 6.37 -6.48
CA ARG A 101 -15.75 6.96 -5.14
C ARG A 101 -15.20 8.39 -5.10
N TRP A 102 -14.05 8.63 -5.70
CA TRP A 102 -13.46 9.95 -5.79
C TRP A 102 -14.33 10.92 -6.59
N ALA A 103 -14.84 10.50 -7.75
CA ALA A 103 -15.76 11.31 -8.55
C ALA A 103 -17.03 11.69 -7.77
N LEU A 104 -17.62 10.76 -7.01
CA LEU A 104 -18.77 11.03 -6.15
C LEU A 104 -18.44 12.09 -5.09
N THR A 105 -17.29 11.98 -4.41
CA THR A 105 -16.87 12.99 -3.42
C THR A 105 -16.71 14.38 -4.04
N LEU A 106 -16.18 14.47 -5.26
CA LEU A 106 -16.07 15.76 -5.96
C LEU A 106 -17.45 16.36 -6.28
N MET A 107 -18.43 15.53 -6.65
CA MET A 107 -19.79 15.98 -6.94
C MET A 107 -20.52 16.42 -5.67
N ASP A 108 -20.38 15.69 -4.56
CA ASP A 108 -20.95 16.07 -3.27
C ASP A 108 -20.41 17.43 -2.80
N ASN A 109 -19.08 17.62 -2.88
CA ASN A 109 -18.43 18.88 -2.52
C ASN A 109 -18.87 20.05 -3.41
N ALA A 110 -19.06 19.81 -4.71
CA ALA A 110 -19.55 20.83 -5.64
C ALA A 110 -21.02 21.20 -5.40
N ALA A 111 -21.85 20.22 -5.02
CA ALA A 111 -23.24 20.44 -4.65
C ALA A 111 -23.33 21.26 -3.35
N ASP A 112 -22.49 20.99 -2.36
CA ASP A 112 -22.44 21.75 -1.10
C ASP A 112 -21.94 23.19 -1.31
N ALA A 113 -20.95 23.40 -2.19
CA ALA A 113 -20.48 24.74 -2.56
C ALA A 113 -21.55 25.59 -3.28
N SER A 114 -22.53 24.94 -3.92
CA SER A 114 -23.61 25.61 -4.67
C SER A 114 -24.83 25.95 -3.80
N ARG A 115 -24.82 25.65 -2.48
CA ARG A 115 -25.92 25.98 -1.57
C ARG A 115 -25.88 27.47 -1.18
N PRO A 116 -27.01 28.21 -1.31
CA PRO A 116 -27.06 29.60 -0.86
C PRO A 116 -26.80 29.69 0.66
N GLY A 117 -25.71 30.36 1.03
CA GLY A 117 -25.22 30.49 2.42
C GLY A 117 -23.79 29.95 2.67
N ALA A 118 -23.23 29.17 1.73
CA ALA A 118 -21.92 28.50 1.89
C ALA A 118 -20.69 29.45 1.99
N LEU A 119 -20.84 30.74 1.68
CA LEU A 119 -19.76 31.73 1.72
C LEU A 119 -19.72 32.61 2.99
N THR A 120 -20.41 32.24 4.09
CA THR A 120 -20.46 33.09 5.30
C THR A 120 -19.64 32.63 6.50
N SER A 121 -18.96 31.49 6.46
CA SER A 121 -17.97 31.14 7.48
C SER A 121 -16.55 31.23 6.92
N SER A 122 -15.96 32.42 7.04
CA SER A 122 -14.52 32.61 6.88
C SER A 122 -13.78 31.62 7.79
N PRO A 123 -12.94 30.71 7.26
CA PRO A 123 -12.00 30.01 8.11
C PRO A 123 -10.96 31.04 8.58
N GLY A 124 -10.73 31.14 9.88
CA GLY A 124 -9.64 31.94 10.41
C GLY A 124 -8.31 31.53 9.77
N GLY A 125 -7.55 32.54 9.32
CA GLY A 125 -6.10 32.53 9.13
C GLY A 125 -5.51 31.38 8.31
N ALA A 126 -5.25 31.61 7.03
CA ALA A 126 -4.19 30.90 6.34
C ALA A 126 -2.84 31.18 7.05
N PRO A 127 -1.98 30.19 7.34
CA PRO A 127 -0.62 30.47 7.76
C PRO A 127 0.14 31.13 6.61
N ALA A 128 0.73 32.29 6.88
CA ALA A 128 1.54 33.04 5.93
C ALA A 128 2.65 32.14 5.36
N ALA A 129 2.74 32.07 4.04
CA ALA A 129 3.89 31.50 3.34
C ALA A 129 5.12 32.37 3.63
N GLY A 130 5.93 31.96 4.61
CA GLY A 130 7.25 32.52 4.86
C GLY A 130 8.19 32.14 3.71
N SER A 131 8.75 33.13 3.04
CA SER A 131 9.84 32.94 2.08
C SER A 131 11.11 32.48 2.81
N PRO A 132 11.89 31.53 2.25
CA PRO A 132 13.06 30.96 2.95
C PRO A 132 14.35 31.78 2.81
N TRP A 133 14.34 32.96 2.18
CA TRP A 133 15.56 33.74 1.92
C TRP A 133 15.58 35.02 2.77
N GLY A 134 16.02 34.86 4.02
CA GLY A 134 16.41 35.97 4.90
C GLY A 134 17.89 36.29 4.72
N ALA A 135 18.21 37.40 4.04
CA ALA A 135 19.55 37.96 4.05
C ALA A 135 19.80 38.68 5.39
N SER A 136 20.68 38.13 6.23
CA SER A 136 21.16 38.81 7.44
C SER A 136 22.20 39.87 7.07
N ARG A 137 21.93 41.12 7.43
CA ARG A 137 22.99 42.13 7.61
C ARG A 137 23.43 42.08 9.07
N GLY A 138 24.69 41.72 9.26
CA GLY A 138 25.49 41.82 10.47
C GLY A 138 26.94 41.75 10.04
#